data_AF-A0A3D5FUN2-F1
#
_entry.id   AF-A0A3D5FUN2-F1
#
_cell.length_a   1.000
_cell.length_b   1.000
_cell.length_c   1.000
_cell.angle_alpha   90.00
_cell.angle_beta   90.00
_cell.angle_gamma   90.00
#
_symmetry.space_group_name_H-M   'P 1'
#
loop_
_entity.id
_entity.type
_entity.pdbx_description
1 polymer ?
#
loop_
_entity_poly.entity_id
_entity_poly.type
_entity_poly.pdbx_seq_one_letter_code
_entity_poly.pdbx_strand_id
1 'polypeptide(L)'
;MSMTSDILARVEAAAEALVGLGTEYGGLFPSMVDLDGVAMLERAPDPIEGQRSGDRSYRGCNLIHDEATLLTLHGLAKGRSRPDFAAAADRYVRRYATHCTETPTGLFPWGEHAFWDLDTDAIGDSHRQRDPTREAGAIHDHLRAAPFWLWEKILQCNPACVQSFADGLHYHWTDGEPREYIRHATIEQRRAHPRSARSCDFPRHGGFFICDWAFAYRAEPRRRTLDEIESMLDYWWPKRDDRGLLQIESRTPEENDRFHDVNAPSQTLSLAISLLEASQADLVQRMRTRANAYVDAFFAAPHDLEEGVYVILSRRSTNELFQAMPVWGSVYGVWPASYVALTALLGFRHTQDTRLLEWAQSVGERYASEPLPSSVNVPAMDAGLGLGLLADLYELTSEPRWLDAALQLSARLLDVYFQRVLPAGASGIDWYESQMGPGFLLHGLARTALLSEYGTPCSLDGDYTAR
;
A
#
# COMPACT_ATOMS: atom_id res chain seq x y z
N MET A 1 -3.02 20.13 -27.84
CA MET A 1 -3.28 20.02 -26.39
C MET A 1 -1.92 20.05 -25.70
N SER A 2 -1.74 20.77 -24.59
CA SER A 2 -0.46 20.70 -23.84
C SER A 2 -0.31 19.30 -23.23
N MET A 3 0.92 18.86 -22.96
CA MET A 3 1.19 17.57 -22.31
C MET A 3 0.36 17.42 -21.01
N THR A 4 0.38 18.44 -20.17
CA THR A 4 -0.38 18.52 -18.93
C THR A 4 -1.89 18.35 -19.13
N SER A 5 -2.45 19.00 -20.15
CA SER A 5 -3.88 18.89 -20.46
C SER A 5 -4.26 17.52 -21.01
N ASP A 6 -3.36 16.85 -21.73
CA ASP A 6 -3.58 15.48 -22.22
C ASP A 6 -3.54 14.48 -21.06
N ILE A 7 -2.56 14.59 -20.15
CA ILE A 7 -2.50 13.78 -18.93
C ILE A 7 -3.81 13.86 -18.14
N LEU A 8 -4.27 15.09 -17.84
CA LEU A 8 -5.51 15.28 -17.09
C LEU A 8 -6.72 14.72 -17.83
N ALA A 9 -6.84 14.94 -19.14
CA ALA A 9 -7.94 14.39 -19.92
C ALA A 9 -7.98 12.85 -19.88
N ARG A 10 -6.82 12.18 -19.95
CA ARG A 10 -6.72 10.71 -19.85
C ARG A 10 -7.10 10.20 -18.46
N VAL A 11 -6.60 10.85 -17.41
CA VAL A 11 -6.93 10.46 -16.03
C VAL A 11 -8.41 10.69 -15.74
N GLU A 12 -8.98 11.84 -16.15
CA GLU A 12 -10.40 12.14 -15.97
C GLU A 12 -11.29 11.13 -16.73
N ALA A 13 -10.93 10.74 -17.96
CA ALA A 13 -11.66 9.72 -18.71
C ALA A 13 -11.61 8.33 -18.05
N ALA A 14 -10.44 7.93 -17.53
CA ALA A 14 -10.31 6.67 -16.80
C ALA A 14 -11.12 6.68 -15.49
N ALA A 15 -11.08 7.80 -14.75
CA ALA A 15 -11.89 8.02 -13.56
C ALA A 15 -13.40 7.93 -13.87
N GLU A 16 -13.85 8.57 -14.96
CA GLU A 16 -15.25 8.50 -15.41
C GLU A 16 -15.68 7.07 -15.74
N ALA A 17 -14.82 6.29 -16.41
CA ALA A 17 -15.10 4.89 -16.72
C ALA A 17 -15.24 4.03 -15.46
N LEU A 18 -14.32 4.14 -14.50
CA LEU A 18 -14.40 3.43 -13.21
C LEU A 18 -15.64 3.84 -12.40
N VAL A 19 -15.96 5.13 -12.36
CA VAL A 19 -17.16 5.65 -11.68
C VAL A 19 -18.45 5.16 -12.35
N GLY A 20 -18.46 5.12 -13.68
CA GLY A 20 -19.54 4.57 -14.49
C GLY A 20 -19.81 3.11 -14.13
N LEU A 21 -18.77 2.26 -14.25
CA LEU A 21 -18.82 0.84 -13.88
C LEU A 21 -19.29 0.64 -12.44
N GLY A 22 -18.73 1.40 -11.50
CA GLY A 22 -19.07 1.26 -10.09
C GLY A 22 -20.53 1.58 -9.78
N THR A 23 -21.25 2.30 -10.65
CA THR A 23 -22.68 2.59 -10.47
C THR A 23 -23.53 1.31 -10.42
N GLU A 24 -23.15 0.28 -11.19
CA GLU A 24 -23.84 -1.03 -11.20
C GLU A 24 -23.66 -1.78 -9.88
N TYR A 25 -22.59 -1.48 -9.14
CA TYR A 25 -22.18 -2.16 -7.91
C TYR A 25 -22.33 -1.28 -6.65
N GLY A 26 -23.32 -0.37 -6.67
CA GLY A 26 -23.62 0.51 -5.53
C GLY A 26 -22.51 1.52 -5.23
N GLY A 27 -21.59 1.75 -6.15
CA GLY A 27 -20.42 2.63 -6.05
C GLY A 27 -19.07 1.93 -5.96
N LEU A 28 -19.04 0.60 -5.79
CA LEU A 28 -17.79 -0.17 -5.69
C LEU A 28 -17.14 -0.37 -7.06
N PHE A 29 -15.81 -0.23 -7.14
CA PHE A 29 -15.09 -0.39 -8.40
C PHE A 29 -14.70 -1.85 -8.64
N PRO A 30 -14.99 -2.41 -9.81
CA PRO A 30 -14.52 -3.75 -10.15
C PRO A 30 -13.00 -3.81 -10.28
N SER A 31 -12.41 -4.88 -9.75
CA SER A 31 -10.96 -5.06 -9.69
C SER A 31 -10.35 -5.49 -11.02
N MET A 32 -11.11 -6.13 -11.91
CA MET A 32 -10.62 -6.61 -13.22
C MET A 32 -11.59 -6.25 -14.34
N VAL A 33 -11.14 -5.40 -15.26
CA VAL A 33 -11.97 -4.76 -16.28
C VAL A 33 -11.23 -4.75 -17.62
N ASP A 34 -11.96 -4.77 -18.73
CA ASP A 34 -11.39 -4.45 -20.03
C ASP A 34 -10.85 -3.00 -20.09
N LEU A 35 -9.93 -2.71 -21.00
CA LEU A 35 -9.32 -1.37 -21.06
C LEU A 35 -10.23 -0.29 -21.67
N ASP A 36 -11.35 -0.64 -22.29
CA ASP A 36 -12.35 0.35 -22.70
C ASP A 36 -13.22 0.79 -21.51
N GLY A 37 -13.14 0.08 -20.38
CA GLY A 37 -13.82 0.42 -19.14
C GLY A 37 -15.32 0.16 -19.21
N VAL A 38 -15.73 -0.89 -19.92
CA VAL A 38 -17.14 -1.17 -20.23
C VAL A 38 -17.70 -2.33 -19.41
N ALA A 39 -16.88 -3.32 -19.06
CA ALA A 39 -17.33 -4.49 -18.32
C ALA A 39 -16.22 -5.15 -17.48
N MET A 40 -16.63 -5.88 -16.44
CA MET A 40 -15.75 -6.85 -15.80
C MET A 40 -15.35 -7.95 -16.79
N LEU A 41 -14.13 -8.47 -16.64
CA LEU A 41 -13.69 -9.60 -17.47
C LEU A 41 -14.51 -10.86 -17.18
N GLU A 42 -14.97 -11.53 -18.24
CA GLU A 42 -15.70 -12.80 -18.11
C GLU A 42 -14.83 -13.96 -17.63
N ARG A 43 -13.52 -13.87 -17.83
CA ARG A 43 -12.52 -14.86 -17.38
C ARG A 43 -11.32 -14.13 -16.82
N ALA A 44 -10.77 -14.63 -15.72
CA ALA A 44 -9.50 -14.15 -15.21
C ALA A 44 -8.39 -14.45 -16.23
N PRO A 45 -7.62 -13.44 -16.69
CA PRO A 45 -6.41 -13.68 -17.47
C PRO A 45 -5.39 -14.46 -16.64
N ASP A 46 -4.42 -15.11 -17.28
CA ASP A 46 -3.30 -15.70 -16.54
C ASP A 46 -2.50 -14.61 -15.82
N PRO A 47 -1.97 -14.90 -14.60
CA PRO A 47 -1.11 -13.95 -13.91
C PRO A 47 0.16 -13.67 -14.71
N ILE A 48 0.65 -12.44 -14.68
CA ILE A 48 1.98 -12.11 -15.21
C ILE A 48 3.08 -12.77 -14.37
N GLU A 49 4.29 -12.85 -14.91
CA GLU A 49 5.43 -13.39 -14.17
C GLU A 49 5.62 -12.66 -12.82
N GLY A 50 5.75 -13.43 -11.73
CA GLY A 50 5.93 -12.88 -10.39
C GLY A 50 4.63 -12.44 -9.68
N GLN A 51 3.48 -12.42 -10.36
CA GLN A 51 2.17 -12.21 -9.73
C GLN A 51 1.61 -13.52 -9.15
N ARG A 52 1.03 -13.47 -7.96
CA ARG A 52 0.38 -14.64 -7.34
C ARG A 52 -1.09 -14.71 -7.71
N SER A 53 -1.51 -15.84 -8.27
CA SER A 53 -2.92 -16.09 -8.62
C SER A 53 -3.86 -16.12 -7.42
N GLY A 54 -3.36 -16.47 -6.24
CA GLY A 54 -4.15 -16.57 -5.00
C GLY A 54 -4.40 -15.26 -4.26
N ASP A 55 -3.92 -14.14 -4.80
CA ASP A 55 -3.97 -12.80 -4.17
C ASP A 55 -4.79 -11.81 -5.04
N ARG A 56 -5.54 -12.34 -6.02
CA ARG A 56 -6.27 -11.57 -7.03
C ARG A 56 -7.76 -11.51 -6.68
N SER A 57 -8.38 -10.35 -6.90
CA SER A 57 -9.79 -10.10 -6.59
C SER A 57 -10.68 -10.25 -7.83
N TYR A 58 -10.65 -11.41 -8.49
CA TYR A 58 -11.38 -11.61 -9.74
C TYR A 58 -12.91 -11.53 -9.48
N ARG A 59 -13.63 -10.76 -10.32
CA ARG A 59 -15.05 -10.39 -10.14
C ARG A 59 -15.37 -9.71 -8.80
N GLY A 60 -14.35 -9.14 -8.15
CA GLY A 60 -14.46 -8.51 -6.85
C GLY A 60 -14.10 -7.04 -6.85
N CYS A 61 -14.16 -6.45 -5.65
CA CYS A 61 -13.75 -5.10 -5.30
C CYS A 61 -12.88 -5.19 -4.03
N ASN A 62 -11.75 -4.48 -3.99
CA ASN A 62 -10.85 -4.50 -2.84
C ASN A 62 -10.45 -3.07 -2.47
N LEU A 63 -10.99 -2.57 -1.36
CA LEU A 63 -10.77 -1.19 -0.93
C LEU A 63 -9.28 -0.82 -0.79
N ILE A 64 -8.42 -1.75 -0.37
CA ILE A 64 -6.97 -1.50 -0.27
C ILE A 64 -6.31 -1.31 -1.65
N HIS A 65 -6.88 -1.88 -2.71
CA HIS A 65 -6.37 -1.67 -4.07
C HIS A 65 -6.76 -0.30 -4.64
N ASP A 66 -7.88 0.26 -4.16
CA ASP A 66 -8.52 1.43 -4.75
C ASP A 66 -8.22 2.74 -4.00
N GLU A 67 -7.49 2.72 -2.88
CA GLU A 67 -7.19 3.89 -2.05
C GLU A 67 -6.57 5.05 -2.85
N ALA A 68 -5.58 4.74 -3.68
CA ALA A 68 -4.90 5.71 -4.54
C ALA A 68 -5.87 6.38 -5.51
N THR A 69 -6.74 5.59 -6.15
CA THR A 69 -7.79 6.06 -7.07
C THR A 69 -8.78 6.97 -6.35
N LEU A 70 -9.26 6.56 -5.16
CA LEU A 70 -10.20 7.34 -4.35
C LEU A 70 -9.59 8.68 -3.92
N LEU A 71 -8.32 8.69 -3.52
CA LEU A 71 -7.59 9.91 -3.21
C LEU A 71 -7.45 10.81 -4.45
N THR A 72 -7.17 10.24 -5.62
CA THR A 72 -7.13 10.98 -6.89
C THR A 72 -8.47 11.64 -7.21
N LEU A 73 -9.60 10.95 -7.04
CA LEU A 73 -10.94 11.51 -7.27
C LEU A 73 -11.20 12.73 -6.37
N HIS A 74 -10.82 12.66 -5.09
CA HIS A 74 -10.91 13.81 -4.18
C HIS A 74 -10.01 14.97 -4.60
N GLY A 75 -8.77 14.71 -5.02
CA GLY A 75 -7.86 15.75 -5.50
C GLY A 75 -8.33 16.41 -6.78
N LEU A 76 -8.84 15.64 -7.75
CA LEU A 76 -9.43 16.17 -8.99
C LEU A 76 -10.68 16.99 -8.70
N ALA A 77 -11.52 16.58 -7.75
CA ALA A 77 -12.67 17.38 -7.36
C ALA A 77 -12.28 18.80 -6.90
N LYS A 78 -11.18 18.91 -6.14
CA LYS A 78 -10.63 20.20 -5.68
C LYS A 78 -9.90 20.96 -6.79
N GLY A 79 -8.98 20.30 -7.50
CA GLY A 79 -8.08 20.92 -8.48
C GLY A 79 -8.72 21.22 -9.83
N ARG A 80 -9.74 20.46 -10.23
CA ARG A 80 -10.40 20.54 -11.54
C ARG A 80 -11.87 20.91 -11.46
N SER A 81 -12.36 21.26 -10.27
CA SER A 81 -13.79 21.58 -10.04
C SER A 81 -14.73 20.46 -10.52
N ARG A 82 -14.37 19.21 -10.18
CA ARG A 82 -15.13 17.97 -10.48
C ARG A 82 -15.83 17.42 -9.22
N PRO A 83 -16.84 18.11 -8.65
CA PRO A 83 -17.47 17.68 -7.40
C PRO A 83 -18.13 16.31 -7.51
N ASP A 84 -18.49 15.88 -8.73
CA ASP A 84 -19.00 14.55 -9.05
C ASP A 84 -18.00 13.44 -8.70
N PHE A 85 -16.70 13.67 -8.83
CA PHE A 85 -15.66 12.70 -8.46
C PHE A 85 -15.56 12.51 -6.95
N ALA A 86 -15.59 13.59 -6.17
CA ALA A 86 -15.64 13.46 -4.72
C ALA A 86 -16.91 12.75 -4.26
N ALA A 87 -18.06 13.04 -4.88
CA ALA A 87 -19.31 12.35 -4.59
C ALA A 87 -19.26 10.84 -4.94
N ALA A 88 -18.53 10.46 -6.00
CA ALA A 88 -18.32 9.08 -6.36
C ALA A 88 -17.40 8.34 -5.37
N ALA A 89 -16.28 8.94 -4.98
CA ALA A 89 -15.40 8.39 -3.95
C ALA A 89 -16.12 8.24 -2.60
N ASP A 90 -16.90 9.25 -2.19
CA ASP A 90 -17.71 9.18 -0.96
C ASP A 90 -18.80 8.10 -1.04
N ARG A 91 -19.37 7.87 -2.23
CA ARG A 91 -20.33 6.78 -2.45
C ARG A 91 -19.67 5.41 -2.33
N TYR A 92 -18.47 5.23 -2.90
CA TYR A 92 -17.68 4.02 -2.74
C TYR A 92 -17.45 3.73 -1.25
N VAL A 93 -16.86 4.68 -0.52
CA VAL A 93 -16.48 4.46 0.89
C VAL A 93 -17.71 4.22 1.75
N ARG A 94 -18.80 4.96 1.50
CA ARG A 94 -20.07 4.72 2.18
C ARG A 94 -20.59 3.31 1.93
N ARG A 95 -20.68 2.88 0.66
CA ARG A 95 -21.15 1.53 0.30
C ARG A 95 -20.32 0.48 0.98
N TYR A 96 -19.00 0.59 0.92
CA TYR A 96 -18.11 -0.35 1.59
C TYR A 96 -18.35 -0.37 3.10
N ALA A 97 -18.29 0.78 3.76
CA ALA A 97 -18.41 0.92 5.21
C ALA A 97 -19.77 0.48 5.79
N THR A 98 -20.86 0.58 5.01
CA THR A 98 -22.21 0.23 5.48
C THR A 98 -22.71 -1.13 4.99
N HIS A 99 -22.02 -1.77 4.04
CA HIS A 99 -22.50 -3.02 3.42
C HIS A 99 -21.48 -4.15 3.49
N CYS A 100 -20.18 -3.85 3.33
CA CYS A 100 -19.14 -4.86 3.22
C CYS A 100 -18.48 -5.21 4.56
N THR A 101 -18.67 -4.40 5.61
CA THR A 101 -17.91 -4.47 6.88
C THR A 101 -18.60 -5.23 8.00
N GLU A 102 -19.86 -5.66 7.82
CA GLU A 102 -20.60 -6.46 8.80
C GLU A 102 -20.14 -7.92 8.80
N THR A 103 -18.93 -8.17 9.30
CA THR A 103 -18.33 -9.51 9.34
C THR A 103 -18.35 -10.11 10.75
N PRO A 104 -18.30 -11.44 10.90
CA PRO A 104 -18.29 -12.08 12.21
C PRO A 104 -17.16 -11.59 13.12
N THR A 105 -15.96 -11.38 12.59
CA THR A 105 -14.81 -10.92 13.38
C THR A 105 -14.68 -9.40 13.49
N GLY A 106 -15.37 -8.64 12.64
CA GLY A 106 -15.18 -7.20 12.46
C GLY A 106 -14.06 -6.85 11.49
N LEU A 107 -13.23 -7.82 11.05
CA LEU A 107 -12.23 -7.62 10.02
C LEU A 107 -12.90 -7.41 8.66
N PHE A 108 -12.34 -6.53 7.83
CA PHE A 108 -12.93 -6.19 6.55
C PHE A 108 -12.50 -7.18 5.44
N PRO A 109 -13.37 -7.46 4.45
CA PRO A 109 -13.02 -8.23 3.26
C PRO A 109 -12.18 -7.37 2.31
N TRP A 110 -10.94 -7.11 2.70
CA TRP A 110 -9.93 -6.36 1.95
C TRP A 110 -8.53 -6.95 2.18
N GLY A 111 -7.53 -6.37 1.53
CA GLY A 111 -6.12 -6.72 1.75
C GLY A 111 -5.59 -7.74 0.75
N GLU A 112 -4.64 -8.59 1.15
CA GLU A 112 -3.92 -9.47 0.20
C GLU A 112 -4.77 -10.66 -0.28
N HIS A 113 -5.64 -11.21 0.58
CA HIS A 113 -6.30 -12.50 0.32
C HIS A 113 -7.83 -12.45 0.33
N ALA A 114 -8.44 -11.32 0.67
CA ALA A 114 -9.89 -11.14 0.74
C ALA A 114 -10.32 -9.88 -0.01
N PHE A 115 -11.56 -9.89 -0.47
CA PHE A 115 -12.19 -8.83 -1.23
C PHE A 115 -13.71 -8.92 -1.06
N TRP A 116 -14.47 -7.92 -1.53
CA TRP A 116 -15.92 -8.04 -1.67
C TRP A 116 -16.26 -8.59 -3.06
N ASP A 117 -16.88 -9.77 -3.13
CA ASP A 117 -17.30 -10.39 -4.38
C ASP A 117 -18.54 -9.68 -4.93
N LEU A 118 -18.43 -9.12 -6.14
CA LEU A 118 -19.46 -8.25 -6.72
C LEU A 118 -20.61 -9.04 -7.35
N ASP A 119 -20.40 -10.31 -7.70
CA ASP A 119 -21.45 -11.15 -8.29
C ASP A 119 -22.36 -11.72 -7.22
N THR A 120 -21.76 -12.17 -6.13
CA THR A 120 -22.46 -12.84 -5.03
C THR A 120 -22.83 -11.88 -3.91
N ASP A 121 -22.35 -10.64 -3.97
CA ASP A 121 -22.53 -9.58 -2.96
C ASP A 121 -22.18 -10.10 -1.55
N ALA A 122 -20.98 -10.68 -1.43
CA ALA A 122 -20.51 -11.40 -0.25
C ALA A 122 -18.99 -11.27 -0.04
N ILE A 123 -18.49 -11.84 1.06
CA ILE A 123 -17.06 -11.95 1.33
C ILE A 123 -16.41 -12.89 0.30
N GLY A 124 -15.44 -12.35 -0.45
CA GLY A 124 -14.63 -13.07 -1.42
C GLY A 124 -13.38 -13.68 -0.80
N ASP A 125 -13.01 -14.86 -1.29
CA ASP A 125 -11.85 -15.66 -0.85
C ASP A 125 -10.94 -15.96 -2.05
N SER A 126 -9.82 -15.25 -2.13
CA SER A 126 -8.87 -15.35 -3.25
C SER A 126 -8.21 -16.73 -3.32
N HIS A 127 -8.05 -17.40 -2.17
CA HIS A 127 -7.48 -18.74 -2.13
C HIS A 127 -8.45 -19.78 -2.70
N ARG A 128 -9.73 -19.68 -2.35
CA ARG A 128 -10.77 -20.56 -2.89
C ARG A 128 -11.06 -20.27 -4.35
N GLN A 129 -10.95 -19.02 -4.78
CA GLN A 129 -11.06 -18.67 -6.19
C GLN A 129 -9.97 -19.35 -7.04
N ARG A 130 -8.74 -19.40 -6.53
CA ARG A 130 -7.62 -20.13 -7.16
C ARG A 130 -7.80 -21.65 -7.07
N ASP A 131 -8.22 -22.15 -5.92
CA ASP A 131 -8.43 -23.58 -5.65
C ASP A 131 -9.80 -23.81 -5.03
N PRO A 132 -10.83 -24.09 -5.86
CA PRO A 132 -12.21 -24.29 -5.40
C PRO A 132 -12.40 -25.49 -4.46
N THR A 133 -11.41 -26.39 -4.38
CA THR A 133 -11.45 -27.58 -3.51
C THR A 133 -11.00 -27.27 -2.08
N ARG A 134 -10.34 -26.13 -1.88
CA ARG A 134 -9.93 -25.66 -0.56
C ARG A 134 -11.16 -25.34 0.31
N GLU A 135 -11.06 -25.65 1.60
CA GLU A 135 -12.05 -25.23 2.59
C GLU A 135 -12.19 -23.69 2.58
N ALA A 136 -13.44 -23.22 2.62
CA ALA A 136 -13.75 -21.81 2.62
C ALA A 136 -13.26 -21.14 3.91
N GLY A 137 -12.73 -19.93 3.78
CA GLY A 137 -12.40 -19.09 4.91
C GLY A 137 -11.56 -17.93 4.45
N ALA A 138 -12.21 -16.81 4.13
CA ALA A 138 -11.52 -15.62 3.69
C ALA A 138 -10.53 -15.14 4.76
N ILE A 139 -9.32 -14.80 4.31
CA ILE A 139 -8.21 -14.39 5.18
C ILE A 139 -8.02 -12.88 5.03
N HIS A 140 -8.10 -12.19 6.16
CA HIS A 140 -7.64 -10.82 6.28
C HIS A 140 -6.10 -10.81 6.39
N ASP A 141 -5.47 -9.97 5.58
CA ASP A 141 -4.04 -9.65 5.63
C ASP A 141 -3.86 -8.24 5.07
N HIS A 142 -3.20 -7.34 5.82
CA HIS A 142 -2.85 -6.03 5.26
C HIS A 142 -1.86 -6.18 4.12
N LEU A 143 -2.32 -5.87 2.91
CA LEU A 143 -1.43 -5.69 1.77
C LEU A 143 -0.63 -4.39 1.89
N ARG A 144 -1.26 -3.34 2.44
CA ARG A 144 -0.84 -1.93 2.48
C ARG A 144 -1.33 -1.24 3.76
N ALA A 145 -0.80 -0.06 4.04
CA ALA A 145 -1.25 0.80 5.14
C ALA A 145 -2.54 1.55 4.80
N ALA A 146 -3.61 1.34 5.57
CA ALA A 146 -4.83 2.13 5.47
C ALA A 146 -4.58 3.57 5.97
N PRO A 147 -4.76 4.60 5.13
CA PRO A 147 -4.44 5.97 5.51
C PRO A 147 -5.50 6.57 6.43
N PHE A 148 -5.12 7.50 7.31
CA PHE A 148 -6.07 8.12 8.25
C PHE A 148 -7.24 8.83 7.57
N TRP A 149 -7.06 9.44 6.39
CA TRP A 149 -8.17 10.07 5.66
C TRP A 149 -9.25 9.04 5.29
N LEU A 150 -8.87 7.80 4.97
CA LEU A 150 -9.82 6.74 4.64
C LEU A 150 -10.58 6.32 5.89
N TRP A 151 -9.86 6.14 7.00
CA TRP A 151 -10.49 5.87 8.29
C TRP A 151 -11.45 6.97 8.74
N GLU A 152 -11.13 8.25 8.49
CA GLU A 152 -12.04 9.38 8.76
C GLU A 152 -13.33 9.28 7.94
N LYS A 153 -13.24 8.91 6.66
CA LYS A 153 -14.40 8.71 5.79
C LYS A 153 -15.24 7.51 6.24
N ILE A 154 -14.60 6.40 6.62
CA ILE A 154 -15.28 5.21 7.15
C ILE A 154 -15.99 5.57 8.48
N LEU A 155 -15.32 6.26 9.39
CA LEU A 155 -15.88 6.72 10.66
C LEU A 155 -17.13 7.58 10.45
N GLN A 156 -17.11 8.50 9.48
CA GLN A 156 -18.27 9.33 9.14
C GLN A 156 -19.46 8.53 8.61
N CYS A 157 -19.22 7.40 7.94
CA CYS A 157 -20.26 6.57 7.35
C CYS A 157 -20.81 5.53 8.34
N ASN A 158 -19.94 4.86 9.08
CA ASN A 158 -20.29 3.80 10.03
C ASN A 158 -19.28 3.78 11.19
N PRO A 159 -19.50 4.56 12.28
CA PRO A 159 -18.57 4.60 13.40
C PRO A 159 -18.35 3.25 14.08
N ALA A 160 -19.38 2.39 14.10
CA ALA A 160 -19.32 1.10 14.77
C ALA A 160 -18.32 0.15 14.09
N CYS A 161 -18.19 0.20 12.76
CA CYS A 161 -17.27 -0.70 12.05
C CYS A 161 -15.80 -0.39 12.35
N VAL A 162 -15.44 0.86 12.68
CA VAL A 162 -14.07 1.23 13.06
C VAL A 162 -13.64 0.53 14.35
N GLN A 163 -14.49 0.55 15.38
CA GLN A 163 -14.21 -0.17 16.62
C GLN A 163 -14.27 -1.68 16.44
N SER A 164 -15.23 -2.17 15.64
CA SER A 164 -15.34 -3.58 15.31
C SER A 164 -14.08 -4.12 14.61
N PHE A 165 -13.51 -3.36 13.68
CA PHE A 165 -12.25 -3.69 13.02
C PHE A 165 -11.08 -3.71 14.01
N ALA A 166 -10.95 -2.66 14.83
CA ALA A 166 -9.93 -2.57 15.86
C ALA A 166 -9.97 -3.74 16.86
N ASP A 167 -11.17 -4.14 17.29
CA ASP A 167 -11.39 -5.33 18.12
C ASP A 167 -11.08 -6.63 17.35
N GLY A 168 -11.38 -6.67 16.06
CA GLY A 168 -11.11 -7.80 15.15
C GLY A 168 -9.62 -8.06 14.92
N LEU A 169 -8.78 -7.02 14.93
CA LEU A 169 -7.33 -7.17 14.83
C LEU A 169 -6.74 -8.07 15.92
N HIS A 170 -7.45 -8.26 17.05
CA HIS A 170 -7.07 -9.22 18.08
C HIS A 170 -6.89 -10.65 17.54
N TYR A 171 -7.63 -11.06 16.51
CA TYR A 171 -7.52 -12.41 15.93
C TYR A 171 -6.21 -12.66 15.15
N HIS A 172 -5.39 -11.61 14.95
CA HIS A 172 -4.02 -11.76 14.46
C HIS A 172 -3.03 -12.23 15.52
N TRP A 173 -3.37 -12.16 16.82
CA TRP A 173 -2.58 -12.86 17.83
C TRP A 173 -2.79 -14.37 17.70
N THR A 174 -1.70 -15.12 17.69
CA THR A 174 -1.74 -16.59 17.61
C THR A 174 -2.10 -17.23 18.94
N ASP A 175 -2.64 -18.45 18.89
CA ASP A 175 -2.86 -19.28 20.06
C ASP A 175 -1.53 -19.83 20.61
N GLY A 176 -1.38 -19.76 21.93
CA GLY A 176 -0.27 -20.39 22.67
C GLY A 176 0.78 -19.40 23.17
N GLU A 177 1.81 -19.96 23.81
CA GLU A 177 2.94 -19.20 24.39
C GLU A 177 4.26 -19.55 23.68
N PRO A 178 5.21 -18.60 23.56
CA PRO A 178 5.07 -17.18 23.94
C PRO A 178 4.05 -16.43 23.07
N ARG A 179 3.50 -15.31 23.53
CA ARG A 179 2.63 -14.46 22.70
C ARG A 179 3.33 -14.07 21.39
N GLU A 180 2.70 -14.38 20.27
CA GLU A 180 3.18 -14.15 18.88
C GLU A 180 1.98 -13.72 18.03
N TYR A 181 2.18 -12.82 17.06
CA TYR A 181 1.13 -12.49 16.09
C TYR A 181 1.46 -13.10 14.74
N ILE A 182 0.51 -13.05 13.82
CA ILE A 182 0.67 -13.44 12.42
C ILE A 182 -0.10 -12.47 11.54
N ARG A 183 0.38 -12.23 10.33
CA ARG A 183 -0.28 -11.33 9.37
C ARG A 183 -1.66 -11.81 8.88
N HIS A 184 -2.05 -13.06 9.14
CA HIS A 184 -3.32 -13.64 8.69
C HIS A 184 -4.32 -13.74 9.84
N ALA A 185 -5.59 -13.45 9.56
CA ALA A 185 -6.71 -13.81 10.43
C ALA A 185 -7.92 -14.20 9.59
N THR A 186 -8.72 -15.16 10.05
CA THR A 186 -9.96 -15.55 9.37
C THR A 186 -11.04 -14.49 9.58
N ILE A 187 -11.66 -13.99 8.50
CA ILE A 187 -12.71 -12.96 8.59
C ILE A 187 -14.01 -13.53 9.17
N GLU A 188 -14.35 -14.75 8.77
CA GLU A 188 -15.65 -15.36 9.09
C GLU A 188 -15.65 -16.12 10.42
N GLN A 189 -14.47 -16.34 11.03
CA GLN A 189 -14.31 -17.21 12.19
C GLN A 189 -13.58 -16.48 13.32
N ARG A 190 -14.24 -16.41 14.48
CA ARG A 190 -13.68 -15.82 15.72
C ARG A 190 -12.70 -16.78 16.40
N ARG A 191 -11.57 -17.04 15.74
CA ARG A 191 -10.49 -17.86 16.29
C ARG A 191 -9.14 -17.29 15.92
N ALA A 192 -8.18 -17.45 16.82
CA ALA A 192 -6.78 -17.21 16.53
C ALA A 192 -6.23 -18.36 15.66
N HIS A 193 -5.17 -18.06 14.91
CA HIS A 193 -4.43 -19.09 14.21
C HIS A 193 -3.49 -19.83 15.16
N PRO A 194 -3.33 -21.16 15.02
CA PRO A 194 -2.29 -21.87 15.75
C PRO A 194 -0.91 -21.43 15.25
N ARG A 195 0.07 -21.42 16.15
CA ARG A 195 1.47 -21.21 15.78
C ARG A 195 1.92 -22.26 14.76
N SER A 196 2.65 -21.81 13.73
CA SER A 196 3.23 -22.68 12.69
C SER A 196 4.75 -22.75 12.80
N ALA A 197 5.43 -23.47 11.89
CA ALA A 197 6.89 -23.51 11.85
C ALA A 197 7.53 -22.12 11.63
N ARG A 198 6.85 -21.25 10.88
CA ARG A 198 7.19 -19.83 10.71
C ARG A 198 6.23 -18.97 11.51
N SER A 199 6.68 -17.83 11.99
CA SER A 199 5.83 -16.86 12.69
C SER A 199 4.99 -16.03 11.72
N CYS A 200 5.53 -15.64 10.56
CA CYS A 200 4.85 -14.76 9.59
C CYS A 200 4.34 -13.44 10.23
N ASP A 201 5.04 -12.98 11.25
CA ASP A 201 4.87 -11.70 11.94
C ASP A 201 5.80 -10.68 11.29
N PHE A 202 5.31 -9.97 10.30
CA PHE A 202 6.14 -9.02 9.56
C PHE A 202 6.14 -7.66 10.29
N PRO A 203 7.31 -7.03 10.57
CA PRO A 203 7.37 -5.76 11.29
C PRO A 203 6.45 -4.67 10.75
N ARG A 204 6.34 -4.58 9.41
CA ARG A 204 5.46 -3.59 8.75
C ARG A 204 3.98 -3.76 9.17
N HIS A 205 3.50 -5.00 9.28
CA HIS A 205 2.12 -5.30 9.71
C HIS A 205 1.86 -4.87 11.15
N GLY A 206 2.86 -5.02 12.03
CA GLY A 206 2.77 -4.48 13.39
C GLY A 206 2.60 -2.96 13.39
N GLY A 207 3.23 -2.26 12.44
CA GLY A 207 3.03 -0.83 12.19
C GLY A 207 1.62 -0.50 11.74
N PHE A 208 1.06 -1.24 10.78
CA PHE A 208 -0.30 -1.04 10.28
C PHE A 208 -1.34 -1.21 11.40
N PHE A 209 -1.23 -2.29 12.17
CA PHE A 209 -2.13 -2.52 13.31
C PHE A 209 -2.05 -1.39 14.34
N ILE A 210 -0.84 -0.87 14.63
CA ILE A 210 -0.67 0.29 15.52
C ILE A 210 -1.37 1.52 14.95
N CYS A 211 -1.29 1.80 13.65
CA CYS A 211 -2.00 2.91 13.03
C CYS A 211 -3.53 2.75 13.15
N ASP A 212 -4.05 1.56 12.87
CA ASP A 212 -5.49 1.28 12.92
C ASP A 212 -6.03 1.38 14.36
N TRP A 213 -5.36 0.75 15.33
CA TRP A 213 -5.70 0.90 16.75
C TRP A 213 -5.55 2.34 17.23
N ALA A 214 -4.53 3.07 16.77
CA ALA A 214 -4.34 4.46 17.15
C ALA A 214 -5.48 5.34 16.63
N PHE A 215 -5.92 5.12 15.39
CA PHE A 215 -7.09 5.81 14.87
C PHE A 215 -8.34 5.48 15.69
N ALA A 216 -8.62 4.20 15.93
CA ALA A 216 -9.77 3.76 16.71
C ALA A 216 -9.74 4.32 18.15
N TYR A 217 -8.58 4.33 18.81
CA TYR A 217 -8.44 4.89 20.17
C TYR A 217 -8.71 6.40 20.20
N ARG A 218 -8.26 7.16 19.18
CA ARG A 218 -8.59 8.60 19.08
C ARG A 218 -10.08 8.84 18.88
N ALA A 219 -10.74 7.98 18.10
CA ALA A 219 -12.17 8.09 17.83
C ALA A 219 -13.04 7.71 19.05
N GLU A 220 -12.68 6.61 19.73
CA GLU A 220 -13.34 6.15 20.96
C GLU A 220 -12.28 5.52 21.89
N PRO A 221 -11.81 6.25 22.92
CA PRO A 221 -10.77 5.75 23.81
C PRO A 221 -11.22 4.54 24.62
N ARG A 222 -10.66 3.37 24.32
CA ARG A 222 -10.87 2.13 25.07
C ARG A 222 -9.54 1.63 25.64
N ARG A 223 -9.53 1.27 26.93
CA ARG A 223 -8.34 0.75 27.61
C ARG A 223 -7.74 -0.46 26.88
N ARG A 224 -8.60 -1.38 26.41
CA ARG A 224 -8.19 -2.55 25.62
C ARG A 224 -7.42 -2.17 24.36
N THR A 225 -7.89 -1.17 23.61
CA THR A 225 -7.21 -0.70 22.38
C THR A 225 -5.84 -0.12 22.71
N LEU A 226 -5.72 0.63 23.80
CA LEU A 226 -4.42 1.10 24.29
C LEU A 226 -3.50 -0.07 24.65
N ASP A 227 -3.99 -1.08 25.38
CA ASP A 227 -3.21 -2.27 25.75
C ASP A 227 -2.69 -3.05 24.52
N GLU A 228 -3.46 -3.09 23.41
CA GLU A 228 -3.01 -3.70 22.15
C GLU A 228 -1.87 -2.90 21.49
N ILE A 229 -1.99 -1.56 21.47
CA ILE A 229 -0.91 -0.67 20.99
C ILE A 229 0.35 -0.87 21.83
N GLU A 230 0.21 -0.92 23.16
CA GLU A 230 1.35 -1.13 24.06
C GLU A 230 2.00 -2.50 23.84
N SER A 231 1.18 -3.55 23.69
CA SER A 231 1.65 -4.91 23.42
C SER A 231 2.45 -4.99 22.12
N MET A 232 1.95 -4.37 21.03
CA MET A 232 2.63 -4.40 19.74
C MET A 232 3.91 -3.55 19.74
N LEU A 233 3.90 -2.41 20.43
CA LEU A 233 5.11 -1.61 20.63
C LEU A 233 6.21 -2.44 21.29
N ASP A 234 5.87 -3.17 22.34
CA ASP A 234 6.82 -3.99 23.11
C ASP A 234 7.21 -5.28 22.39
N TYR A 235 6.41 -5.77 21.44
CA TYR A 235 6.66 -7.01 20.72
C TYR A 235 7.98 -7.02 19.93
N TRP A 236 8.19 -6.00 19.10
CA TRP A 236 9.41 -5.88 18.27
C TRP A 236 10.58 -5.30 19.02
N TRP A 237 10.34 -4.61 20.13
CA TRP A 237 11.40 -3.89 20.82
C TRP A 237 12.55 -4.77 21.35
N PRO A 238 12.38 -6.02 21.79
CA PRO A 238 13.52 -6.86 22.18
C PRO A 238 14.12 -7.66 21.02
N LYS A 239 13.54 -7.61 19.81
CA LYS A 239 13.90 -8.48 18.67
C LYS A 239 14.91 -7.88 17.69
N ARG A 240 15.30 -6.63 17.90
CA ARG A 240 16.38 -5.99 17.13
C ARG A 240 17.69 -6.74 17.27
N ASP A 241 18.55 -6.64 16.27
CA ASP A 241 19.97 -6.93 16.45
C ASP A 241 20.74 -5.72 17.03
N ASP A 242 22.05 -5.85 17.15
CA ASP A 242 22.94 -4.80 17.69
C ASP A 242 23.00 -3.53 16.82
N ARG A 243 22.58 -3.60 15.55
CA ARG A 243 22.43 -2.45 14.64
C ARG A 243 21.04 -1.83 14.73
N GLY A 244 20.13 -2.46 15.47
CA GLY A 244 18.75 -2.06 15.59
C GLY A 244 17.82 -2.62 14.51
N LEU A 245 18.33 -3.46 13.59
CA LEU A 245 17.55 -4.01 12.48
C LEU A 245 16.62 -5.13 12.95
N LEU A 246 15.45 -5.23 12.32
CA LEU A 246 14.49 -6.30 12.56
C LEU A 246 14.60 -7.38 11.48
N GLN A 247 14.40 -8.63 11.90
CA GLN A 247 14.24 -9.75 10.99
C GLN A 247 12.97 -9.59 10.15
N ILE A 248 12.95 -10.22 8.97
CA ILE A 248 11.76 -10.29 8.13
C ILE A 248 10.56 -10.89 8.88
N GLU A 249 10.81 -11.86 9.75
CA GLU A 249 9.86 -12.43 10.71
C GLU A 249 10.65 -12.89 11.95
N SER A 250 10.02 -12.96 13.13
CA SER A 250 10.73 -13.25 14.38
C SER A 250 11.20 -14.70 14.52
N ARG A 251 10.63 -15.62 13.73
CA ARG A 251 10.93 -17.03 13.81
C ARG A 251 10.75 -17.73 12.46
N THR A 252 11.82 -18.36 12.01
CA THR A 252 11.89 -19.15 10.78
C THR A 252 12.73 -20.41 11.02
N PRO A 253 12.35 -21.58 10.46
CA PRO A 253 13.23 -22.76 10.46
C PRO A 253 14.57 -22.50 9.75
N GLU A 254 15.67 -23.03 10.28
CA GLU A 254 17.04 -22.87 9.74
C GLU A 254 17.16 -23.29 8.28
N GLU A 255 16.40 -24.30 7.87
CA GLU A 255 16.36 -24.85 6.51
C GLU A 255 15.88 -23.82 5.46
N ASN A 256 15.18 -22.77 5.90
CA ASN A 256 14.58 -21.78 5.01
C ASN A 256 15.53 -20.60 4.79
N ASP A 257 16.47 -20.78 3.87
CA ASP A 257 17.51 -19.80 3.55
C ASP A 257 16.97 -18.40 3.15
N ARG A 258 15.75 -18.34 2.62
CA ARG A 258 15.13 -17.06 2.20
C ARG A 258 14.72 -16.17 3.38
N PHE A 259 14.40 -16.75 4.54
CA PHE A 259 13.84 -16.02 5.67
C PHE A 259 14.66 -16.18 6.96
N HIS A 260 15.37 -17.30 7.12
CA HIS A 260 16.22 -17.56 8.27
C HIS A 260 17.48 -16.67 8.22
N ASP A 261 17.83 -16.07 9.35
CA ASP A 261 18.96 -15.13 9.46
C ASP A 261 18.86 -13.96 8.45
N VAL A 262 17.65 -13.47 8.18
CA VAL A 262 17.42 -12.35 7.25
C VAL A 262 16.78 -11.16 7.97
N ASN A 263 17.45 -10.01 7.91
CA ASN A 263 16.90 -8.71 8.28
C ASN A 263 16.14 -8.08 7.10
N ALA A 264 15.11 -7.29 7.42
CA ALA A 264 14.32 -6.53 6.46
C ALA A 264 14.36 -5.02 6.79
N PRO A 265 15.39 -4.28 6.31
CA PRO A 265 15.54 -2.85 6.56
C PRO A 265 14.30 -2.04 6.15
N SER A 266 13.69 -2.36 5.00
CA SER A 266 12.48 -1.71 4.51
C SER A 266 11.27 -1.88 5.43
N GLN A 267 11.07 -3.07 6.01
CA GLN A 267 10.01 -3.30 6.99
C GLN A 267 10.31 -2.64 8.33
N THR A 268 11.60 -2.55 8.70
CA THR A 268 12.04 -1.81 9.89
C THR A 268 11.71 -0.31 9.74
N LEU A 269 11.97 0.27 8.56
CA LEU A 269 11.57 1.65 8.26
C LEU A 269 10.05 1.83 8.23
N SER A 270 9.31 0.93 7.58
CA SER A 270 7.84 0.99 7.52
C SER A 270 7.22 1.03 8.93
N LEU A 271 7.66 0.14 9.83
CA LEU A 271 7.27 0.18 11.24
C LEU A 271 7.63 1.52 11.89
N ALA A 272 8.85 2.02 11.67
CA ALA A 272 9.29 3.30 12.23
C ALA A 272 8.35 4.45 11.85
N ILE A 273 7.96 4.53 10.58
CA ILE A 273 7.09 5.61 10.10
C ILE A 273 5.66 5.44 10.64
N SER A 274 5.14 4.21 10.73
CA SER A 274 3.86 3.95 11.39
C SER A 274 3.86 4.43 12.85
N LEU A 275 4.96 4.27 13.60
CA LEU A 275 5.06 4.80 14.97
C LEU A 275 5.03 6.33 15.02
N LEU A 276 5.58 7.01 14.01
CA LEU A 276 5.55 8.48 13.93
C LEU A 276 4.14 8.99 13.64
N GLU A 277 3.40 8.37 12.72
CA GLU A 277 2.03 8.75 12.41
C GLU A 277 1.03 8.39 13.51
N ALA A 278 1.21 7.22 14.12
CA ALA A 278 0.35 6.76 15.19
C ALA A 278 0.67 7.43 16.54
N SER A 279 1.67 8.30 16.62
CA SER A 279 2.08 8.96 17.86
C SER A 279 0.93 9.72 18.53
N GLN A 280 0.60 9.34 19.77
CA GLN A 280 -0.49 9.92 20.57
C GLN A 280 0.02 10.35 21.95
N ALA A 281 -0.65 11.30 22.61
CA ALA A 281 -0.15 11.96 23.83
C ALA A 281 0.41 11.00 24.90
N ASP A 282 -0.27 9.87 25.17
CA ASP A 282 0.13 8.92 26.23
C ASP A 282 1.40 8.13 25.89
N LEU A 283 1.68 7.92 24.59
CA LEU A 283 2.76 7.04 24.11
C LEU A 283 3.77 7.75 23.20
N VAL A 284 3.58 9.05 22.91
CA VAL A 284 4.33 9.80 21.90
C VAL A 284 5.84 9.71 22.12
N GLN A 285 6.31 9.87 23.36
CA GLN A 285 7.73 9.83 23.65
C GLN A 285 8.32 8.45 23.40
N ARG A 286 7.60 7.38 23.80
CA ARG A 286 8.00 6.00 23.56
C ARG A 286 8.02 5.70 22.07
N MET A 287 6.94 6.02 21.35
CA MET A 287 6.82 5.81 19.91
C MET A 287 7.93 6.53 19.13
N ARG A 288 8.16 7.82 19.39
CA ARG A 288 9.23 8.60 18.74
C ARG A 288 10.62 8.05 19.04
N THR A 289 10.90 7.68 20.30
CA THR A 289 12.19 7.09 20.66
C THR A 289 12.44 5.80 19.90
N ARG A 290 11.43 4.94 19.79
CA ARG A 290 11.55 3.67 19.06
C ARG A 290 11.62 3.88 17.56
N ALA A 291 10.84 4.80 17.01
CA ALA A 291 10.87 5.17 15.60
C ALA A 291 12.27 5.64 15.18
N ASN A 292 12.87 6.56 15.94
CA ASN A 292 14.22 7.06 15.63
C ASN A 292 15.26 5.93 15.62
N ALA A 293 15.18 5.01 16.59
CA ALA A 293 16.07 3.85 16.62
C ALA A 293 15.90 2.93 15.38
N TYR A 294 14.67 2.77 14.89
CA TYR A 294 14.41 2.00 13.67
C TYR A 294 14.81 2.74 12.39
N VAL A 295 14.70 4.07 12.36
CA VAL A 295 15.24 4.90 11.26
C VAL A 295 16.76 4.78 11.21
N ASP A 296 17.45 4.87 12.36
CA ASP A 296 18.90 4.67 12.43
C ASP A 296 19.30 3.26 11.98
N ALA A 297 18.51 2.24 12.35
CA ALA A 297 18.73 0.88 11.92
C ALA A 297 18.59 0.68 10.41
N PHE A 298 17.61 1.33 9.77
CA PHE A 298 17.47 1.31 8.31
C PHE A 298 18.75 1.78 7.62
N PHE A 299 19.36 2.87 8.10
CA PHE A 299 20.64 3.36 7.56
C PHE A 299 21.86 2.52 7.94
N ALA A 300 21.74 1.60 8.91
CA ALA A 300 22.80 0.65 9.24
C ALA A 300 22.85 -0.57 8.28
N ALA A 301 21.84 -0.74 7.43
CA ALA A 301 21.86 -1.74 6.36
C ALA A 301 22.87 -1.36 5.26
N PRO A 302 23.38 -2.32 4.46
CA PRO A 302 24.45 -2.09 3.48
C PRO A 302 23.93 -1.41 2.19
N HIS A 303 23.25 -0.27 2.32
CA HIS A 303 22.86 0.56 1.17
C HIS A 303 24.10 1.15 0.50
N ASP A 304 24.08 1.24 -0.82
CA ASP A 304 25.08 1.96 -1.61
C ASP A 304 24.35 2.89 -2.57
N LEU A 305 24.20 4.17 -2.18
CA LEU A 305 23.43 5.13 -2.96
C LEU A 305 24.17 5.58 -4.23
N GLU A 306 25.50 5.49 -4.25
CA GLU A 306 26.33 5.86 -5.40
C GLU A 306 26.18 4.81 -6.50
N GLU A 307 26.25 3.53 -6.14
CA GLU A 307 26.03 2.41 -7.07
C GLU A 307 24.53 2.11 -7.29
N GLY A 308 23.64 2.77 -6.54
CA GLY A 308 22.18 2.60 -6.58
C GLY A 308 21.71 1.23 -6.09
N VAL A 309 22.37 0.71 -5.07
CA VAL A 309 21.98 -0.50 -4.32
C VAL A 309 21.09 -0.10 -3.15
N TYR A 310 19.79 -0.34 -3.30
CA TYR A 310 18.79 -0.12 -2.27
C TYR A 310 18.42 -1.45 -1.61
N VAL A 311 18.89 -1.71 -0.39
CA VAL A 311 18.73 -3.00 0.30
C VAL A 311 17.27 -3.28 0.67
N ILE A 312 16.68 -4.34 0.13
CA ILE A 312 15.40 -4.87 0.62
C ILE A 312 15.63 -5.85 1.77
N LEU A 313 16.66 -6.71 1.67
CA LEU A 313 17.01 -7.73 2.66
C LEU A 313 18.53 -7.80 2.86
N SER A 314 18.98 -8.02 4.10
CA SER A 314 20.38 -8.29 4.43
C SER A 314 20.52 -9.50 5.36
N ARG A 315 21.67 -10.18 5.30
CA ARG A 315 21.99 -11.27 6.24
C ARG A 315 22.16 -10.70 7.64
N ARG A 316 21.46 -11.26 8.62
CA ARG A 316 21.51 -10.78 10.01
C ARG A 316 22.88 -11.10 10.63
N SER A 317 23.49 -12.24 10.36
CA SER A 317 24.82 -12.54 10.91
C SER A 317 25.94 -11.62 10.39
N THR A 318 25.95 -11.30 9.10
CA THR A 318 27.08 -10.61 8.43
C THR A 318 26.80 -9.16 8.00
N ASN A 319 25.54 -8.73 8.01
CA ASN A 319 25.05 -7.52 7.32
C ASN A 319 25.22 -7.52 5.81
N GLU A 320 25.59 -8.62 5.18
CA GLU A 320 25.80 -8.63 3.73
C GLU A 320 24.47 -8.45 3.00
N LEU A 321 24.52 -7.78 1.84
CA LEU A 321 23.39 -7.64 0.94
C LEU A 321 22.86 -9.03 0.58
N PHE A 322 21.60 -9.30 0.90
CA PHE A 322 20.92 -10.53 0.48
C PHE A 322 20.06 -10.29 -0.76
N GLN A 323 19.35 -9.16 -0.78
CA GLN A 323 18.54 -8.77 -1.92
C GLN A 323 18.43 -7.23 -1.99
N ALA A 324 18.49 -6.68 -3.20
CA ALA A 324 18.26 -5.27 -3.49
C ALA A 324 16.86 -5.05 -4.10
N MET A 325 16.32 -3.84 -3.94
CA MET A 325 15.09 -3.40 -4.59
C MET A 325 15.38 -3.08 -6.06
N PRO A 326 14.54 -3.50 -7.00
CA PRO A 326 14.59 -3.01 -8.36
C PRO A 326 14.10 -1.56 -8.44
N VAL A 327 14.49 -0.84 -9.50
CA VAL A 327 13.83 0.41 -9.89
C VAL A 327 12.51 0.09 -10.62
N TRP A 328 12.53 -0.93 -11.49
CA TRP A 328 11.38 -1.38 -12.28
C TRP A 328 11.22 -2.90 -12.23
N GLY A 329 9.98 -3.37 -12.33
CA GLY A 329 9.69 -4.81 -12.45
C GLY A 329 9.59 -5.49 -11.09
N SER A 330 8.86 -4.87 -10.17
CA SER A 330 8.50 -5.48 -8.90
C SER A 330 7.70 -6.76 -9.11
N VAL A 331 7.88 -7.71 -8.18
CA VAL A 331 7.20 -9.00 -8.16
C VAL A 331 6.77 -9.31 -6.74
N TYR A 332 6.01 -10.38 -6.53
CA TYR A 332 5.57 -10.74 -5.20
C TYR A 332 6.73 -10.86 -4.19
N GLY A 333 6.64 -10.06 -3.12
CA GLY A 333 7.65 -9.98 -2.06
C GLY A 333 8.92 -9.21 -2.42
N VAL A 334 8.97 -8.53 -3.56
CA VAL A 334 10.08 -7.68 -4.00
C VAL A 334 9.51 -6.36 -4.50
N TRP A 335 9.60 -5.30 -3.69
CA TRP A 335 9.02 -3.99 -4.00
C TRP A 335 10.02 -3.08 -4.74
N PRO A 336 9.54 -2.14 -5.57
CA PRO A 336 10.42 -1.21 -6.26
C PRO A 336 10.99 -0.18 -5.27
N ALA A 337 12.15 0.39 -5.55
CA ALA A 337 12.82 1.34 -4.66
C ALA A 337 11.94 2.58 -4.34
N SER A 338 11.07 3.00 -5.27
CA SER A 338 10.12 4.11 -5.05
C SER A 338 9.16 3.87 -3.88
N TYR A 339 8.79 2.62 -3.62
CA TYR A 339 7.95 2.23 -2.48
C TYR A 339 8.56 2.68 -1.15
N VAL A 340 9.85 2.39 -0.97
CA VAL A 340 10.57 2.74 0.26
C VAL A 340 10.98 4.21 0.24
N ALA A 341 11.21 4.80 -0.94
CA ALA A 341 11.52 6.23 -1.07
C ALA A 341 10.36 7.11 -0.63
N LEU A 342 9.13 6.78 -1.04
CA LEU A 342 7.92 7.46 -0.58
C LEU A 342 7.73 7.31 0.94
N THR A 343 8.01 6.12 1.48
CA THR A 343 8.02 5.90 2.93
C THR A 343 9.06 6.80 3.63
N ALA A 344 10.25 6.95 3.04
CA ALA A 344 11.29 7.84 3.55
C ALA A 344 10.87 9.32 3.49
N LEU A 345 10.22 9.77 2.42
CA LEU A 345 9.68 11.14 2.33
C LEU A 345 8.61 11.41 3.38
N LEU A 346 7.72 10.45 3.65
CA LEU A 346 6.78 10.56 4.76
C LEU A 346 7.50 10.67 6.11
N GLY A 347 8.53 9.86 6.33
CA GLY A 347 9.40 9.97 7.50
C GLY A 347 10.09 11.33 7.63
N PHE A 348 10.59 11.88 6.52
CA PHE A 348 11.17 13.22 6.45
C PHE A 348 10.14 14.28 6.85
N ARG A 349 8.89 14.19 6.36
CA ARG A 349 7.82 15.13 6.76
C ARG A 349 7.55 15.10 8.28
N HIS A 350 7.71 13.95 8.93
CA HIS A 350 7.54 13.82 10.38
C HIS A 350 8.75 14.25 11.22
N THR A 351 9.97 14.12 10.70
CA THR A 351 11.20 14.21 11.50
C THR A 351 12.15 15.31 11.06
N GLN A 352 12.07 15.74 9.80
CA GLN A 352 13.04 16.58 9.11
C GLN A 352 14.45 15.96 9.05
N ASP A 353 14.57 14.64 9.19
CA ASP A 353 15.85 13.92 9.03
C ASP A 353 16.27 13.90 7.55
N THR A 354 17.27 14.69 7.19
CA THR A 354 17.69 14.88 5.81
C THR A 354 18.25 13.60 5.16
N ARG A 355 18.71 12.62 5.96
CA ARG A 355 19.16 11.33 5.43
C ARG A 355 18.05 10.60 4.67
N LEU A 356 16.79 10.75 5.13
CA LEU A 356 15.61 10.17 4.47
C LEU A 356 15.32 10.86 3.14
N LEU A 357 15.46 12.19 3.09
CA LEU A 357 15.31 12.96 1.85
C LEU A 357 16.40 12.60 0.84
N GLU A 358 17.67 12.54 1.28
CA GLU A 358 18.82 12.19 0.43
C GLU A 358 18.67 10.77 -0.16
N TRP A 359 18.22 9.80 0.65
CA TRP A 359 17.94 8.44 0.18
C TRP A 359 16.85 8.44 -0.90
N ALA A 360 15.75 9.18 -0.68
CA ALA A 360 14.66 9.30 -1.65
C ALA A 360 15.07 10.04 -2.93
N GLN A 361 15.92 11.07 -2.83
CA GLN A 361 16.49 11.78 -3.98
C GLN A 361 17.34 10.85 -4.84
N SER A 362 18.20 10.02 -4.22
CA SER A 362 19.00 9.01 -4.94
C SER A 362 18.10 8.08 -5.76
N VAL A 363 17.01 7.56 -5.18
CA VAL A 363 16.03 6.75 -5.91
C VAL A 363 15.36 7.56 -7.04
N GLY A 364 14.98 8.81 -6.77
CA GLY A 364 14.42 9.71 -7.77
C GLY A 364 15.32 9.89 -8.99
N GLU A 365 16.64 9.97 -8.80
CA GLU A 365 17.61 10.07 -9.89
C GLU A 365 17.61 8.83 -10.78
N ARG A 366 17.39 7.64 -10.20
CA ARG A 366 17.21 6.41 -10.98
C ARG A 366 15.93 6.44 -11.81
N TYR A 367 14.80 6.85 -11.23
CA TYR A 367 13.55 6.99 -12.01
C TYR A 367 13.61 8.08 -13.09
N ALA A 368 14.40 9.14 -12.88
CA ALA A 368 14.60 10.18 -13.87
C ALA A 368 15.46 9.72 -15.06
N SER A 369 16.38 8.77 -14.85
CA SER A 369 17.41 8.39 -15.84
C SER A 369 17.21 7.00 -16.45
N GLU A 370 16.71 6.02 -15.70
CA GLU A 370 16.57 4.64 -16.14
C GLU A 370 15.28 4.44 -16.96
N PRO A 371 15.35 3.85 -18.16
CA PRO A 371 14.17 3.58 -18.97
C PRO A 371 13.33 2.44 -18.37
N LEU A 372 12.02 2.47 -18.66
CA LEU A 372 11.15 1.33 -18.39
C LEU A 372 11.66 0.11 -19.19
N PRO A 373 11.95 -1.03 -18.55
CA PRO A 373 12.44 -2.21 -19.25
C PRO A 373 11.35 -2.82 -20.15
N SER A 374 11.74 -3.28 -21.34
CA SER A 374 10.85 -4.00 -22.26
C SER A 374 10.85 -5.51 -22.08
N SER A 375 11.76 -6.06 -21.27
CA SER A 375 11.94 -7.49 -21.06
C SER A 375 11.05 -8.09 -19.96
N VAL A 376 10.36 -7.24 -19.19
CA VAL A 376 9.49 -7.66 -18.09
C VAL A 376 8.19 -6.88 -18.12
N ASN A 377 7.10 -7.50 -17.67
CA ASN A 377 5.84 -6.81 -17.42
C ASN A 377 6.00 -5.97 -16.14
N VAL A 378 6.15 -4.66 -16.27
CA VAL A 378 6.30 -3.73 -15.15
C VAL A 378 4.90 -3.39 -14.61
N PRO A 379 4.57 -3.70 -13.35
CA PRO A 379 3.29 -3.32 -12.77
C PRO A 379 3.06 -1.82 -12.81
N ALA A 380 1.81 -1.40 -13.02
CA ALA A 380 1.43 0.02 -13.03
C ALA A 380 1.70 0.70 -11.68
N MET A 381 1.73 -0.08 -10.58
CA MET A 381 2.19 0.37 -9.27
C MET A 381 3.61 0.97 -9.34
N ASP A 382 4.58 0.29 -9.94
CA ASP A 382 5.96 0.77 -10.03
C ASP A 382 6.03 2.13 -10.75
N ALA A 383 5.31 2.23 -11.87
CA ALA A 383 5.17 3.45 -12.65
C ALA A 383 4.54 4.59 -11.85
N GLY A 384 3.44 4.30 -11.16
CA GLY A 384 2.73 5.26 -10.33
C GLY A 384 3.55 5.77 -9.14
N LEU A 385 4.21 4.87 -8.41
CA LEU A 385 5.06 5.21 -7.27
C LEU A 385 6.30 6.01 -7.71
N GLY A 386 6.91 5.65 -8.85
CA GLY A 386 8.01 6.43 -9.43
C GLY A 386 7.60 7.86 -9.80
N LEU A 387 6.43 8.03 -10.43
CA LEU A 387 5.87 9.36 -10.69
C LEU A 387 5.56 10.13 -9.40
N GLY A 388 4.90 9.45 -8.45
CA GLY A 388 4.57 10.01 -7.14
C GLY A 388 5.81 10.52 -6.42
N LEU A 389 6.91 9.76 -6.45
CA LEU A 389 8.19 10.13 -5.87
C LEU A 389 8.75 11.42 -6.50
N LEU A 390 8.83 11.50 -7.83
CA LEU A 390 9.35 12.69 -8.52
C LEU A 390 8.48 13.93 -8.24
N ALA A 391 7.15 13.78 -8.25
CA ALA A 391 6.22 14.84 -7.91
C ALA A 391 6.39 15.33 -6.46
N ASP A 392 6.58 14.41 -5.51
CA ASP A 392 6.75 14.76 -4.11
C ASP A 392 8.13 15.38 -3.80
N LEU A 393 9.18 14.91 -4.48
CA LEU A 393 10.50 15.55 -4.44
C LEU A 393 10.45 16.99 -4.96
N TYR A 394 9.71 17.26 -6.05
CA TYR A 394 9.49 18.62 -6.52
C TYR A 394 8.82 19.49 -5.45
N GLU A 395 7.75 19.00 -4.82
CA GLU A 395 7.05 19.77 -3.79
C GLU A 395 7.92 20.05 -2.56
N LEU A 396 8.74 19.08 -2.14
CA LEU A 396 9.60 19.20 -0.96
C LEU A 396 10.84 20.07 -1.20
N THR A 397 11.42 20.02 -2.40
CA THR A 397 12.71 20.68 -2.70
C THR A 397 12.57 21.95 -3.54
N SER A 398 11.43 22.12 -4.22
CA SER A 398 11.21 23.14 -5.25
C SER A 398 12.22 23.11 -6.40
N GLU A 399 12.97 22.01 -6.58
CA GLU A 399 13.92 21.87 -7.69
C GLU A 399 13.19 21.48 -9.00
N PRO A 400 13.21 22.31 -10.05
CA PRO A 400 12.41 22.07 -11.27
C PRO A 400 12.73 20.75 -11.99
N ARG A 401 13.97 20.24 -11.84
CA ARG A 401 14.42 18.98 -12.46
C ARG A 401 13.50 17.81 -12.16
N TRP A 402 12.89 17.77 -10.98
CA TRP A 402 12.01 16.69 -10.56
C TRP A 402 10.69 16.70 -11.31
N LEU A 403 10.09 17.89 -11.46
CA LEU A 403 8.85 18.05 -12.23
C LEU A 403 9.09 17.81 -13.72
N ASP A 404 10.22 18.28 -14.25
CA ASP A 404 10.61 18.03 -15.65
C ASP A 404 10.79 16.53 -15.90
N ALA A 405 11.45 15.81 -15.00
CA ALA A 405 11.59 14.35 -15.08
C ALA A 405 10.23 13.63 -14.98
N ALA A 406 9.35 14.08 -14.07
CA ALA A 406 8.01 13.51 -13.92
C ALA A 406 7.16 13.70 -15.19
N LEU A 407 7.22 14.86 -15.84
CA LEU A 407 6.52 15.12 -17.11
C LEU A 407 7.06 14.26 -18.26
N GLN A 408 8.38 14.09 -18.35
CA GLN A 408 8.99 13.22 -19.35
C GLN A 408 8.63 11.75 -19.13
N LEU A 409 8.63 11.29 -17.87
CA LEU A 409 8.22 9.95 -17.52
C LEU A 409 6.72 9.75 -17.81
N SER A 410 5.87 10.72 -17.48
CA SER A 410 4.43 10.68 -17.77
C SER A 410 4.14 10.44 -19.25
N ALA A 411 4.88 11.10 -20.15
CA ALA A 411 4.72 10.89 -21.59
C ALA A 411 4.95 9.45 -22.02
N ARG A 412 6.03 8.84 -21.53
CA ARG A 412 6.33 7.43 -21.82
C ARG A 412 5.28 6.49 -21.23
N LEU A 413 4.80 6.78 -20.02
CA LEU A 413 3.85 5.92 -19.33
C LEU A 413 2.45 5.98 -19.97
N LEU A 414 2.03 7.14 -20.49
CA LEU A 414 0.80 7.20 -21.29
C LEU A 414 0.88 6.28 -22.50
N ASP A 415 1.98 6.30 -23.25
CA ASP A 415 2.17 5.44 -24.42
C ASP A 415 2.21 3.94 -24.07
N VAL A 416 2.65 3.58 -22.88
CA VAL A 416 2.76 2.17 -22.44
C VAL A 416 1.45 1.64 -21.87
N TYR A 417 0.84 2.39 -20.95
CA TYR A 417 -0.27 1.88 -20.14
C TYR A 417 -1.64 2.30 -20.67
N PHE A 418 -1.75 3.47 -21.34
CA PHE A 418 -3.03 3.99 -21.85
C PHE A 418 -3.24 3.64 -23.33
N GLN A 419 -3.29 2.33 -23.64
CA GLN A 419 -3.65 1.86 -24.98
C GLN A 419 -5.11 2.18 -25.34
N ARG A 420 -5.97 2.31 -24.32
CA ARG A 420 -7.41 2.61 -24.43
C ARG A 420 -7.82 3.66 -23.38
N VAL A 421 -8.97 3.47 -22.73
CA VAL A 421 -9.52 4.40 -21.73
C VAL A 421 -8.87 4.19 -20.37
N LEU A 422 -8.90 2.95 -19.86
CA LEU A 422 -8.25 2.58 -18.62
C LEU A 422 -6.77 2.25 -18.85
N PRO A 423 -5.90 2.52 -17.87
CA PRO A 423 -4.54 2.02 -17.90
C PRO A 423 -4.49 0.51 -17.68
N ALA A 424 -3.60 -0.17 -18.40
CA ALA A 424 -3.27 -1.57 -18.14
C ALA A 424 -2.70 -1.77 -16.73
N GLY A 425 -2.92 -2.95 -16.15
CA GLY A 425 -2.37 -3.33 -14.84
C GLY A 425 -0.84 -3.43 -14.84
N ALA A 426 -0.24 -3.75 -15.98
CA ALA A 426 1.20 -3.84 -16.18
C ALA A 426 1.56 -3.49 -17.63
N SER A 427 2.85 -3.24 -17.91
CA SER A 427 3.30 -3.08 -19.30
C SER A 427 3.04 -4.37 -20.09
N GLY A 428 2.63 -4.26 -21.35
CA GLY A 428 2.48 -5.42 -22.25
C GLY A 428 1.26 -6.31 -22.01
N ILE A 429 0.33 -5.91 -21.14
CA ILE A 429 -0.97 -6.58 -20.97
C ILE A 429 -2.12 -5.68 -21.41
N ASP A 430 -3.29 -6.28 -21.64
CA ASP A 430 -4.47 -5.63 -22.23
C ASP A 430 -5.70 -5.64 -21.31
N TRP A 431 -5.49 -5.66 -19.99
CA TRP A 431 -6.54 -5.52 -18.99
C TRP A 431 -6.17 -4.61 -17.82
N TYR A 432 -7.18 -4.01 -17.20
CA TYR A 432 -7.06 -3.28 -15.95
C TYR A 432 -7.15 -4.28 -14.79
N GLU A 433 -6.23 -4.20 -13.84
CA GLU A 433 -6.29 -4.98 -12.60
C GLU A 433 -5.86 -4.12 -11.41
N SER A 434 -6.79 -3.79 -10.51
CA SER A 434 -6.56 -2.86 -9.38
C SER A 434 -5.42 -3.33 -8.46
N GLN A 435 -5.25 -4.65 -8.30
CA GLN A 435 -4.16 -5.26 -7.51
C GLN A 435 -2.77 -4.83 -8.02
N MET A 436 -2.59 -4.70 -9.34
CA MET A 436 -1.31 -4.30 -9.94
C MET A 436 -1.03 -2.79 -9.84
N GLY A 437 -1.92 -2.03 -9.18
CA GLY A 437 -1.76 -0.62 -8.85
C GLY A 437 -1.94 0.41 -9.97
N PRO A 438 -2.81 0.24 -11.00
CA PRO A 438 -3.13 1.32 -11.92
C PRO A 438 -3.70 2.57 -11.21
N GLY A 439 -4.28 2.43 -10.01
CA GLY A 439 -4.67 3.56 -9.17
C GLY A 439 -3.49 4.48 -8.78
N PHE A 440 -2.32 3.92 -8.50
CA PHE A 440 -1.11 4.72 -8.24
C PHE A 440 -0.64 5.45 -9.51
N LEU A 441 -0.78 4.82 -10.68
CA LEU A 441 -0.45 5.45 -11.95
C LEU A 441 -1.37 6.65 -12.22
N LEU A 442 -2.68 6.48 -12.04
CA LEU A 442 -3.65 7.57 -12.14
C LEU A 442 -3.31 8.70 -11.16
N HIS A 443 -2.96 8.36 -9.92
CA HIS A 443 -2.57 9.32 -8.90
C HIS A 443 -1.30 10.10 -9.29
N GLY A 444 -0.21 9.41 -9.64
CA GLY A 444 1.06 10.03 -10.01
C GLY A 444 0.94 10.94 -11.23
N LEU A 445 0.16 10.52 -12.24
CA LEU A 445 -0.14 11.31 -13.43
C LEU A 445 -0.94 12.58 -13.10
N ALA A 446 -2.04 12.44 -12.36
CA ALA A 446 -2.86 13.59 -11.94
C ALA A 446 -2.04 14.58 -11.11
N ARG A 447 -1.28 14.09 -10.13
CA ARG A 447 -0.48 14.93 -9.24
C ARG A 447 0.60 15.70 -10.00
N THR A 448 1.31 15.02 -10.91
CA THR A 448 2.32 15.65 -11.79
C THR A 448 1.70 16.76 -12.64
N ALA A 449 0.54 16.48 -13.26
CA ALA A 449 -0.12 17.46 -14.11
C ALA A 449 -0.66 18.66 -13.32
N LEU A 450 -1.26 18.43 -12.14
CA LEU A 450 -1.74 19.48 -11.26
C LEU A 450 -0.61 20.38 -10.75
N LEU A 451 0.55 19.81 -10.39
CA LEU A 451 1.75 20.57 -10.03
C LEU A 451 2.27 21.40 -11.20
N SER A 452 2.26 20.84 -12.42
CA SER A 452 2.67 21.54 -13.63
C SER A 452 1.74 22.71 -13.99
N GLU A 453 0.43 22.55 -13.80
CA GLU A 453 -0.56 23.58 -14.15
C GLU A 453 -0.70 24.66 -13.07
N TYR A 454 -0.67 24.27 -11.79
CA TYR A 454 -1.05 25.14 -10.67
C TYR A 454 0.06 25.38 -9.64
N GLY A 455 1.18 24.67 -9.72
CA GLY A 455 2.29 24.80 -8.78
C GLY A 455 1.99 24.20 -7.40
N THR A 456 2.72 24.69 -6.39
CA THR A 456 2.65 24.24 -5.00
C THR A 456 1.92 25.25 -4.11
N PRO A 457 1.13 24.83 -3.10
CA PRO A 457 0.82 23.44 -2.75
C PRO A 457 -0.11 22.78 -3.77
N CYS A 458 0.09 21.48 -4.01
CA CYS A 458 -0.78 20.74 -4.92
C CYS A 458 -2.20 20.58 -4.33
N SER A 459 -3.21 20.48 -5.20
CA SER A 459 -4.58 20.15 -4.77
C SER A 459 -4.76 18.67 -4.43
N LEU A 460 -3.87 17.81 -4.93
CA LEU A 460 -3.80 16.38 -4.67
C LEU A 460 -2.54 16.09 -3.82
N ASP A 461 -2.76 15.61 -2.59
CA ASP A 461 -1.70 15.24 -1.66
C ASP A 461 -0.90 14.04 -2.18
N GLY A 462 0.34 13.88 -1.71
CA GLY A 462 1.13 12.69 -2.00
C GLY A 462 0.52 11.41 -1.41
N ASP A 463 0.69 10.29 -2.11
CA ASP A 463 0.22 8.98 -1.68
C ASP A 463 1.36 8.14 -1.09
N TYR A 464 1.16 7.68 0.14
CA TYR A 464 2.10 6.83 0.90
C TYR A 464 1.48 5.50 1.32
N THR A 465 0.33 5.14 0.77
CA THR A 465 -0.44 3.95 1.18
C THR A 465 0.26 2.65 0.82
N ALA A 466 1.04 2.62 -0.25
CA ALA A 466 1.68 1.39 -0.76
C ALA A 466 2.47 0.59 0.29
N ARG A 467 3.06 1.27 1.28
CA ARG A 467 4.04 0.74 2.25
C ARG A 467 3.61 -0.46 3.07
#